data_AF-A0A356X171-F1
#
_entry.id   AF-A0A356X171-F1
#
_cell.length_a   1.000
_cell.length_b   1.000
_cell.length_c   1.000
_cell.angle_alpha   90.00
_cell.angle_beta   90.00
_cell.angle_gamma   90.00
#
_symmetry.space_group_name_H-M   'P 1'
#
loop_
_entity.id
_entity.type
_entity.pdbx_description
1 polymer ?
#
loop_
_entity_poly.entity_id
_entity_poly.type
_entity_poly.pdbx_seq_one_letter_code
_entity_poly.pdbx_strand_id
1 'polypeptide(L)'
;MKTKVEAYHDYLELIPELQEKKVPIALAEWAYSGTPSTSYKVVPAYAWGFHEMIRHSDLYYMANFTCATSLMSMTRTDAILTPTGELFKLYANQFGTIPVTVSGNSPQPAPRYPAGGQAPEVHAGSDTFPLDVVAAFTEDRSAMTIAVINPSDSEQTLNLTFKDVEFGNAGTLWRMAPDDINAQNVIGQE
;
A
#
# COMPACT_ATOMS: atom_id res chain seq x y z
N MET A 1 8.26 3.84 4.31
CA MET A 1 8.71 2.80 3.35
C MET A 1 9.77 3.37 2.40
N LYS A 2 9.47 4.39 1.59
CA LYS A 2 10.41 5.03 0.65
C LYS A 2 11.81 5.34 1.19
N THR A 3 11.93 5.97 2.34
CA THR A 3 13.25 6.31 2.95
C THR A 3 14.15 5.09 3.18
N LYS A 4 13.57 3.90 3.45
CA LYS A 4 14.35 2.66 3.59
C LYS A 4 14.89 2.16 2.25
N VAL A 5 14.16 2.41 1.15
CA VAL A 5 14.60 2.09 -0.21
C VAL A 5 15.74 3.02 -0.63
N GLU A 6 15.62 4.32 -0.34
CA GLU A 6 16.68 5.29 -0.59
C GLU A 6 17.94 4.92 0.21
N ALA A 7 17.82 4.68 1.51
CA ALA A 7 18.94 4.23 2.34
C ALA A 7 19.55 2.90 1.86
N TYR A 8 18.74 2.00 1.30
CA TYR A 8 19.25 0.75 0.72
C TYR A 8 20.15 1.02 -0.49
N HIS A 9 19.78 1.96 -1.36
CA HIS A 9 20.62 2.36 -2.49
C HIS A 9 21.91 3.02 -2.01
N ASP A 10 21.86 3.90 -0.99
CA ASP A 10 23.06 4.47 -0.38
C ASP A 10 24.01 3.37 0.12
N TYR A 11 23.48 2.30 0.73
CA TYR A 11 24.30 1.17 1.17
C TYR A 11 24.93 0.39 0.02
N LEU A 12 24.26 0.26 -1.14
CA LEU A 12 24.86 -0.36 -2.32
C LEU A 12 26.05 0.44 -2.86
N GLU A 13 26.06 1.76 -2.69
CA GLU A 13 27.18 2.63 -3.08
C GLU A 13 28.33 2.56 -2.06
N LEU A 14 27.98 2.54 -0.76
CA LEU A 14 28.96 2.55 0.33
C LEU A 14 29.61 1.18 0.58
N ILE A 15 28.91 0.08 0.24
CA ILE A 15 29.35 -1.31 0.51
C ILE A 15 29.25 -2.12 -0.80
N PRO A 16 30.29 -2.10 -1.65
CA PRO A 16 30.28 -2.76 -2.97
C PRO A 16 29.91 -4.25 -2.93
N GLU A 17 30.27 -4.95 -1.86
CA GLU A 17 29.94 -6.37 -1.67
C GLU A 17 28.43 -6.63 -1.64
N LEU A 18 27.60 -5.64 -1.25
CA LEU A 18 26.14 -5.74 -1.31
C LEU A 18 25.60 -5.73 -2.75
N GLN A 19 26.36 -5.23 -3.72
CA GLN A 19 25.99 -5.32 -5.14
C GLN A 19 26.10 -6.76 -5.66
N GLU A 20 27.15 -7.48 -5.23
CA GLU A 20 27.35 -8.89 -5.57
C GLU A 20 26.38 -9.80 -4.82
N LYS A 21 26.14 -9.51 -3.54
CA LYS A 21 25.23 -10.27 -2.68
C LYS A 21 24.17 -9.35 -2.08
N LYS A 22 23.12 -9.12 -2.85
CA LYS A 22 21.95 -8.35 -2.39
C LYS A 22 21.33 -9.00 -1.15
N VAL A 23 21.09 -8.18 -0.12
CA VAL A 23 20.43 -8.60 1.12
C VAL A 23 19.08 -7.90 1.17
N PRO A 24 17.96 -8.58 0.92
CA PRO A 24 16.67 -7.91 0.86
C PRO A 24 16.24 -7.38 2.24
N ILE A 25 15.36 -6.37 2.22
CA ILE A 25 14.77 -5.78 3.42
C ILE A 25 13.74 -6.75 4.01
N ALA A 26 13.96 -7.12 5.27
CA ALA A 26 12.95 -7.72 6.13
C ALA A 26 12.43 -6.65 7.10
N LEU A 27 11.26 -6.08 6.81
CA LEU A 27 10.64 -5.07 7.64
C LEU A 27 9.90 -5.74 8.81
N ALA A 28 10.64 -6.02 9.88
CA ALA A 28 10.13 -6.78 11.03
C ALA A 28 9.01 -6.08 11.82
N GLU A 29 8.82 -4.77 11.65
CA GLU A 29 7.74 -4.02 12.29
C GLU A 29 7.38 -2.78 11.48
N TRP A 30 6.08 -2.56 11.31
CA TRP A 30 5.53 -1.30 10.86
C TRP A 30 4.08 -1.13 11.31
N ALA A 31 3.71 0.10 11.65
CA ALA A 31 2.38 0.49 12.09
C ALA A 31 2.23 2.02 12.02
N TYR A 32 1.01 2.52 11.95
CA TYR A 32 0.68 3.89 12.32
C TYR A 32 0.29 3.94 13.79
N SER A 33 0.78 4.94 14.51
CA SER A 33 0.40 5.23 15.89
C SER A 33 -0.46 6.49 15.99
N GLY A 34 -1.15 6.66 17.12
CA GLY A 34 -1.92 7.89 17.40
C GLY A 34 -3.33 7.93 16.84
N THR A 35 -3.80 6.88 16.14
CA THR A 35 -5.21 6.73 15.74
C THR A 35 -5.71 5.33 16.11
N PRO A 36 -6.95 5.17 16.63
CA PRO A 36 -7.50 3.85 16.95
C PRO A 36 -7.52 2.92 15.73
N SER A 37 -7.16 1.65 15.91
CA SER A 37 -7.15 0.68 14.80
C SER A 37 -8.53 0.37 14.24
N THR A 38 -9.58 0.64 15.02
CA THR A 38 -11.00 0.57 14.64
C THR A 38 -11.42 1.68 13.68
N SER A 39 -10.59 2.72 13.50
CA SER A 39 -10.90 3.88 12.67
C SER A 39 -10.57 3.65 11.19
N TYR A 40 -11.44 4.13 10.31
CA TYR A 40 -11.16 4.14 8.87
C TYR A 40 -10.05 5.12 8.48
N LYS A 41 -9.77 6.16 9.29
CA LYS A 41 -8.81 7.24 8.96
C LYS A 41 -7.40 6.74 8.66
N VAL A 42 -6.99 5.61 9.21
CA VAL A 42 -5.67 5.01 8.98
C VAL A 42 -5.59 4.17 7.70
N VAL A 43 -6.73 3.78 7.13
CA VAL A 43 -6.80 2.84 6.00
C VAL A 43 -6.08 3.38 4.75
N PRO A 44 -6.31 4.63 4.29
CA PRO A 44 -5.58 5.14 3.12
C PRO A 44 -4.06 5.18 3.34
N ALA A 45 -3.62 5.49 4.55
CA ALA A 45 -2.20 5.54 4.89
C ALA A 45 -1.56 4.15 4.89
N TYR A 46 -2.24 3.14 5.44
CA TYR A 46 -1.79 1.74 5.38
C TYR A 46 -1.77 1.20 3.95
N ALA A 47 -2.80 1.49 3.15
CA ALA A 47 -2.85 1.11 1.75
C ALA A 47 -1.68 1.73 0.97
N TRP A 48 -1.33 2.99 1.24
CA TRP A 48 -0.18 3.64 0.60
C TRP A 48 1.13 2.95 0.99
N GLY A 49 1.25 2.52 2.26
CA GLY A 49 2.32 1.66 2.73
C GLY A 49 2.42 0.36 1.94
N PHE A 50 1.29 -0.32 1.68
CA PHE A 50 1.25 -1.52 0.83
C PHE A 50 1.74 -1.22 -0.58
N HIS A 51 1.23 -0.16 -1.22
CA HIS A 51 1.60 0.21 -2.57
C HIS A 51 3.10 0.46 -2.71
N GLU A 52 3.70 1.15 -1.75
CA GLU A 52 5.14 1.42 -1.75
C GLU A 52 5.96 0.13 -1.58
N MET A 53 5.51 -0.81 -0.75
CA MET A 53 6.16 -2.13 -0.61
C MET A 53 5.99 -2.99 -1.87
N ILE A 54 4.82 -2.98 -2.50
CA ILE A 54 4.55 -3.69 -3.76
C ILE A 54 5.45 -3.16 -4.88
N ARG A 55 5.58 -1.83 -4.99
CA ARG A 55 6.41 -1.15 -5.99
C ARG A 55 7.90 -1.47 -5.85
N HIS A 56 8.33 -1.78 -4.63
CA HIS A 56 9.72 -2.13 -4.28
C HIS A 56 9.85 -3.56 -3.79
N SER A 57 9.01 -4.47 -4.30
CA SER A 57 8.99 -5.89 -3.91
C SER A 57 10.24 -6.67 -4.36
N ASP A 58 11.06 -6.07 -5.23
CA ASP A 58 12.41 -6.55 -5.54
C ASP A 58 13.41 -6.33 -4.38
N LEU A 59 13.12 -5.38 -3.49
CA LEU A 59 13.91 -5.07 -2.30
C LEU A 59 13.26 -5.58 -1.01
N TYR A 60 11.95 -5.44 -0.87
CA TYR A 60 11.22 -5.93 0.31
C TYR A 60 10.89 -7.42 0.17
N TYR A 61 11.60 -8.25 0.93
CA TYR A 61 11.30 -9.69 1.01
C TYR A 61 10.10 -9.97 1.90
N MET A 62 9.96 -9.23 3.01
CA MET A 62 8.83 -9.38 3.93
C MET A 62 8.56 -8.09 4.71
N ALA A 63 7.32 -7.92 5.15
CA ALA A 63 6.91 -6.85 6.04
C ALA A 63 5.87 -7.32 7.07
N ASN A 64 6.20 -7.21 8.35
CA ASN A 64 5.39 -7.68 9.46
C ASN A 64 4.65 -6.52 10.12
N PHE A 65 3.32 -6.57 10.03
CA PHE A 65 2.46 -5.55 10.61
C PHE A 65 2.34 -5.71 12.13
N THR A 66 2.47 -4.59 12.86
CA THR A 66 2.44 -4.59 14.32
C THR A 66 1.25 -3.78 14.84
N CYS A 67 0.36 -4.31 15.69
CA CYS A 67 0.21 -5.71 16.13
C CYS A 67 -0.97 -6.36 15.40
N ALA A 68 -0.89 -7.66 15.10
CA ALA A 68 -1.99 -8.43 14.50
C ALA A 68 -3.31 -8.32 15.30
N THR A 69 -3.23 -8.16 16.63
CA THR A 69 -4.39 -7.94 17.49
C THR A 69 -5.17 -6.67 17.15
N SER A 70 -4.53 -5.66 16.58
CA SER A 70 -5.18 -4.41 16.16
C SER A 70 -6.07 -4.57 14.92
N LEU A 71 -5.97 -5.69 14.21
CA LEU A 71 -6.80 -6.02 13.06
C LEU A 71 -8.21 -6.47 13.46
N MET A 72 -8.47 -6.68 14.76
CA MET A 72 -9.74 -7.14 15.28
C MET A 72 -10.28 -6.23 16.38
N SER A 73 -11.60 -6.01 16.37
CA SER A 73 -12.36 -5.51 17.53
C SER A 73 -12.97 -6.71 18.23
N MET A 74 -12.70 -6.89 19.52
CA MET A 74 -12.99 -8.16 20.22
C MET A 74 -13.66 -7.93 21.58
N THR A 75 -14.58 -8.82 21.95
CA THR A 75 -15.03 -9.04 23.33
C THR A 75 -14.39 -10.32 23.89
N ARG A 76 -14.89 -10.84 25.02
CA ARG A 76 -14.49 -12.17 25.51
C ARG A 76 -14.96 -13.32 24.61
N THR A 77 -16.04 -13.14 23.86
CA THR A 77 -16.74 -14.21 23.15
C THR A 77 -16.89 -13.97 21.65
N ASP A 78 -16.63 -12.75 21.19
CA ASP A 78 -16.91 -12.33 19.82
C ASP A 78 -15.76 -11.49 19.25
N ALA A 79 -15.62 -11.49 17.92
CA ALA A 79 -14.63 -10.68 17.21
C ALA A 79 -15.13 -10.29 15.81
N ILE A 80 -14.83 -9.07 15.40
CA ILE A 80 -14.99 -8.57 14.03
C ILE A 80 -13.68 -7.97 13.53
N LEU A 81 -13.50 -7.87 12.22
CA LEU A 81 -12.35 -7.15 11.65
C LEU A 81 -12.54 -5.63 11.83
N THR A 82 -11.46 -4.96 12.23
CA THR A 82 -11.39 -3.50 12.14
C THR A 82 -11.32 -3.07 10.66
N PRO A 83 -11.47 -1.78 10.32
CA PRO A 83 -11.24 -1.33 8.94
C PRO A 83 -9.82 -1.67 8.46
N THR A 84 -8.83 -1.66 9.35
CA THR A 84 -7.48 -2.12 9.02
C THR A 84 -7.47 -3.63 8.72
N GLY A 85 -8.17 -4.45 9.52
CA GLY A 85 -8.33 -5.88 9.25
C GLY A 85 -9.00 -6.19 7.92
N GLU A 86 -10.07 -5.46 7.57
CA GLU A 86 -10.73 -5.59 6.27
C GLU A 86 -9.81 -5.16 5.11
N LEU A 87 -8.96 -4.15 5.29
CA LEU A 87 -7.94 -3.77 4.30
C LEU A 87 -6.96 -4.93 4.03
N PHE A 88 -6.44 -5.57 5.09
CA PHE A 88 -5.55 -6.73 4.94
C PHE A 88 -6.27 -7.88 4.22
N LYS A 89 -7.50 -8.19 4.60
CA LYS A 89 -8.32 -9.22 3.96
C LYS A 89 -8.59 -8.89 2.48
N LEU A 90 -8.86 -7.63 2.15
CA LEU A 90 -9.07 -7.18 0.78
C LEU A 90 -7.83 -7.45 -0.07
N TYR A 91 -6.65 -6.98 0.33
CA TYR A 91 -5.42 -7.20 -0.45
C TYR A 91 -5.03 -8.68 -0.48
N ALA A 92 -5.15 -9.40 0.64
CA ALA A 92 -4.82 -10.83 0.69
C ALA A 92 -5.69 -11.69 -0.23
N ASN A 93 -6.98 -11.35 -0.36
CA ASN A 93 -7.92 -12.14 -1.16
C ASN A 93 -7.99 -11.68 -2.62
N GLN A 94 -7.71 -10.41 -2.91
CA GLN A 94 -8.02 -9.81 -4.22
C GLN A 94 -6.80 -9.30 -4.99
N PHE A 95 -5.66 -9.05 -4.36
CA PHE A 95 -4.51 -8.48 -5.07
C PHE A 95 -3.57 -9.57 -5.60
N GLY A 96 -3.07 -9.38 -6.82
CA GLY A 96 -2.15 -10.30 -7.49
C GLY A 96 -0.75 -10.31 -6.87
N THR A 97 0.05 -11.30 -7.27
CA THR A 97 1.38 -11.57 -6.71
C THR A 97 2.52 -11.29 -7.67
N ILE A 98 2.24 -11.04 -8.95
CA ILE A 98 3.24 -10.71 -9.97
C ILE A 98 3.14 -9.21 -10.27
N PRO A 99 4.02 -8.36 -9.72
CA PRO A 99 3.91 -6.90 -9.88
C PRO A 99 3.98 -6.49 -11.35
N VAL A 100 3.21 -5.46 -11.69
CA VAL A 100 3.18 -4.82 -13.00
C VAL A 100 3.61 -3.38 -12.86
N THR A 101 4.53 -2.95 -13.72
CA THR A 101 4.98 -1.56 -13.75
C THR A 101 3.82 -0.63 -14.05
N VAL A 102 3.58 0.32 -13.17
CA VAL A 102 2.62 1.42 -13.36
C VAL A 102 3.41 2.69 -13.59
N SER A 103 3.09 3.39 -14.68
CA SER A 103 3.62 4.72 -15.01
C SER A 103 2.47 5.71 -15.14
N GLY A 104 2.74 7.00 -14.98
CA GLY A 104 1.77 8.04 -15.26
C GLY A 104 2.43 9.35 -15.66
N ASN A 105 1.63 10.42 -15.68
CA ASN A 105 2.06 11.76 -16.09
C ASN A 105 1.82 12.81 -15.00
N SER A 106 1.50 12.38 -13.78
CA SER A 106 1.22 13.26 -12.65
C SER A 106 2.13 12.92 -11.47
N PRO A 107 3.36 13.47 -11.44
CA PRO A 107 4.34 13.14 -10.41
C PRO A 107 3.85 13.56 -9.02
N GLN A 108 4.37 12.88 -7.98
CA GLN A 108 4.12 13.28 -6.60
C GLN A 108 4.67 14.70 -6.35
N PRO A 109 4.00 15.52 -5.52
CA PRO A 109 4.50 16.84 -5.15
C PRO A 109 5.85 16.72 -4.44
N ALA A 110 6.69 17.75 -4.54
CA ALA A 110 7.99 17.74 -3.86
C ALA A 110 7.86 17.64 -2.33
N PRO A 111 8.84 17.02 -1.64
CA PRO A 111 8.88 17.03 -0.18
C PRO A 111 8.82 18.43 0.43
N ARG A 112 8.01 18.56 1.48
CA ARG A 112 7.86 19.83 2.20
C ARG A 112 9.08 20.17 3.04
N TYR A 113 9.77 19.15 3.53
CA TYR A 113 10.95 19.29 4.40
C TYR A 113 12.20 18.85 3.63
N PRO A 114 13.39 19.42 3.95
CA PRO A 114 14.64 18.95 3.37
C PRO A 114 14.81 17.44 3.58
N ALA A 115 15.45 16.80 2.61
CA ALA A 115 15.79 15.39 2.70
C ALA A 115 16.64 15.11 3.96
N GLY A 116 16.40 13.95 4.57
CA GLY A 116 17.13 13.49 5.75
C GLY A 116 16.23 13.19 6.96
N GLY A 117 16.77 12.41 7.90
CA GLY A 117 16.01 11.93 9.05
C GLY A 117 14.91 10.96 8.64
N GLN A 118 13.64 11.39 8.75
CA GLN A 118 12.46 10.60 8.39
C GLN A 118 11.81 11.06 7.06
N ALA A 119 12.34 12.09 6.41
CA ALA A 119 11.83 12.62 5.15
C ALA A 119 12.62 12.04 3.97
N PRO A 120 11.95 11.41 2.97
CA PRO A 120 12.62 10.91 1.78
C PRO A 120 13.03 12.06 0.84
N GLU A 121 13.96 11.78 -0.07
CA GLU A 121 14.34 12.72 -1.14
C GLU A 121 13.21 12.91 -2.16
N VAL A 122 12.48 11.84 -2.46
CA VAL A 122 11.31 11.84 -3.33
C VAL A 122 10.12 11.29 -2.55
N HIS A 123 8.95 11.92 -2.67
CA HIS A 123 7.75 11.38 -2.03
C HIS A 123 7.40 9.98 -2.53
N ALA A 124 6.89 9.15 -1.61
CA ALA A 124 6.36 7.82 -1.94
C ALA A 124 5.12 7.93 -2.84
N GLY A 125 4.84 6.89 -3.61
CA GLY A 125 3.72 6.84 -4.55
C GLY A 125 4.13 6.87 -6.02
N SER A 126 3.21 6.48 -6.90
CA SER A 126 3.40 6.50 -8.36
C SER A 126 3.18 7.89 -8.95
N ASP A 127 3.55 8.06 -10.23
CA ASP A 127 3.27 9.26 -11.04
C ASP A 127 1.79 9.40 -11.44
N THR A 128 0.89 9.17 -10.48
CA THR A 128 -0.57 9.18 -10.65
C THR A 128 -1.27 10.16 -9.71
N PHE A 129 -0.54 11.12 -9.13
CA PHE A 129 -1.07 12.10 -8.18
C PHE A 129 -2.35 12.78 -8.74
N PRO A 130 -3.42 12.99 -7.94
CA PRO A 130 -3.52 12.79 -6.49
C PRO A 130 -3.82 11.36 -6.05
N LEU A 131 -3.93 10.42 -6.98
CA LEU A 131 -4.11 8.99 -6.69
C LEU A 131 -2.76 8.29 -6.50
N ASP A 132 -2.80 7.13 -5.86
CA ASP A 132 -1.68 6.19 -5.88
C ASP A 132 -2.14 4.85 -6.44
N VAL A 133 -1.36 4.28 -7.35
CA VAL A 133 -1.76 3.11 -8.14
C VAL A 133 -0.64 2.09 -8.17
N VAL A 134 -1.00 0.83 -7.94
CA VAL A 134 -0.17 -0.35 -8.22
C VAL A 134 -1.01 -1.40 -8.92
N ALA A 135 -0.36 -2.23 -9.72
CA ALA A 135 -1.00 -3.32 -10.41
C ALA A 135 -0.17 -4.60 -10.26
N ALA A 136 -0.86 -5.74 -10.32
CA ALA A 136 -0.22 -7.05 -10.32
C ALA A 136 -1.08 -8.03 -11.11
N PHE A 137 -0.43 -9.01 -11.75
CA PHE A 137 -1.13 -10.20 -12.21
C PHE A 137 -1.32 -11.17 -11.05
N THR A 138 -2.42 -11.90 -11.10
CA THR A 138 -2.59 -13.18 -10.38
C THR A 138 -1.46 -14.15 -10.72
N GLU A 139 -1.18 -15.10 -9.82
CA GLU A 139 -0.07 -16.05 -9.99
C GLU A 139 -0.18 -16.86 -11.29
N ASP A 140 -1.40 -17.27 -11.64
CA ASP A 140 -1.72 -17.98 -12.89
C ASP A 140 -1.86 -17.06 -14.11
N ARG A 141 -1.70 -15.74 -13.93
CA ARG A 141 -1.85 -14.68 -14.94
C ARG A 141 -3.24 -14.61 -15.58
N SER A 142 -4.26 -15.20 -14.97
CA SER A 142 -5.63 -15.22 -15.50
C SER A 142 -6.33 -13.85 -15.38
N ALA A 143 -5.90 -13.04 -14.41
CA ALA A 143 -6.41 -11.69 -14.17
C ALA A 143 -5.30 -10.71 -13.77
N MET A 144 -5.48 -9.44 -14.14
CA MET A 144 -4.73 -8.30 -13.60
C MET A 144 -5.59 -7.57 -12.56
N THR A 145 -5.01 -7.31 -11.40
CA THR A 145 -5.61 -6.58 -10.30
C THR A 145 -4.98 -5.20 -10.22
N ILE A 146 -5.80 -4.16 -10.11
CA ILE A 146 -5.35 -2.77 -10.08
C ILE A 146 -5.84 -2.19 -8.76
N ALA A 147 -4.92 -1.87 -7.86
CA ALA A 147 -5.23 -1.22 -6.60
C ALA A 147 -5.06 0.29 -6.75
N VAL A 148 -6.10 1.03 -6.39
CA VAL A 148 -6.14 2.49 -6.48
C VAL A 148 -6.50 3.06 -5.12
N ILE A 149 -5.71 4.02 -4.66
CA ILE A 149 -5.99 4.78 -3.45
C ILE A 149 -6.36 6.20 -3.88
N ASN A 150 -7.51 6.68 -3.40
CA ASN A 150 -7.85 8.09 -3.40
C ASN A 150 -7.70 8.64 -1.97
N PRO A 151 -6.57 9.31 -1.66
CA PRO A 151 -6.34 9.89 -0.35
C PRO A 151 -6.98 11.29 -0.18
N SER A 152 -7.66 11.80 -1.22
CA SER A 152 -8.32 13.12 -1.17
C SER A 152 -9.76 13.04 -0.65
N ASP A 153 -10.33 14.21 -0.33
CA ASP A 153 -11.73 14.39 0.06
C ASP A 153 -12.67 14.63 -1.13
N SER A 154 -12.18 14.47 -2.35
CA SER A 154 -12.92 14.72 -3.59
C SER A 154 -12.87 13.52 -4.53
N GLU A 155 -13.88 13.40 -5.38
CA GLU A 155 -13.89 12.42 -6.46
C GLU A 155 -12.74 12.69 -7.45
N GLN A 156 -12.08 11.62 -7.88
CA GLN A 156 -10.98 11.66 -8.83
C GLN A 156 -11.28 10.73 -10.00
N THR A 157 -10.94 11.16 -11.22
CA THR A 157 -11.06 10.33 -12.42
C THR A 157 -9.69 9.80 -12.83
N LEU A 158 -9.60 8.50 -13.12
CA LEU A 158 -8.39 7.85 -13.60
C LEU A 158 -8.63 7.27 -14.99
N ASN A 159 -7.80 7.64 -15.95
CA ASN A 159 -7.77 7.03 -17.28
C ASN A 159 -6.68 5.95 -17.30
N LEU A 160 -7.09 4.69 -17.52
CA LEU A 160 -6.20 3.54 -17.55
C LEU A 160 -5.96 3.11 -19.01
N THR A 161 -4.68 2.93 -19.35
CA THR A 161 -4.26 2.35 -20.62
C THR A 161 -3.39 1.13 -20.34
N PHE A 162 -3.70 0.03 -21.01
CA PHE A 162 -2.96 -1.22 -20.91
C PHE A 162 -2.08 -1.37 -22.14
N LYS A 163 -0.81 -1.76 -21.92
CA LYS A 163 0.16 -2.04 -22.99
C LYS A 163 0.38 -3.54 -23.05
N ASP A 164 0.42 -4.07 -24.27
CA ASP A 164 0.76 -5.47 -24.55
C ASP A 164 -0.16 -6.51 -23.88
N VAL A 165 -1.36 -6.09 -23.47
CA VAL A 165 -2.38 -6.93 -22.82
C VAL A 165 -3.75 -6.51 -23.32
N GLU A 166 -4.58 -7.49 -23.64
CA GLU A 166 -6.00 -7.29 -23.95
C GLU A 166 -6.84 -7.86 -22.82
N PHE A 167 -7.80 -7.08 -22.34
CA PHE A 167 -8.76 -7.52 -21.34
C PHE A 167 -10.14 -7.73 -21.97
N GLY A 168 -10.92 -8.61 -21.36
CA GLY A 168 -12.35 -8.68 -21.64
C GLY A 168 -13.07 -7.37 -21.28
N ASN A 169 -14.35 -7.31 -21.59
CA ASN A 169 -15.21 -6.13 -21.35
C ASN A 169 -15.83 -6.10 -19.95
N ALA A 170 -15.37 -6.93 -19.01
CA ALA A 170 -15.91 -7.04 -17.66
C ALA A 170 -14.79 -7.04 -16.62
N GLY A 171 -15.09 -6.46 -15.45
CA GLY A 171 -14.21 -6.44 -14.29
C GLY A 171 -15.03 -6.37 -13.00
N THR A 172 -14.41 -6.70 -11.89
CA THR A 172 -15.02 -6.65 -10.56
C THR A 172 -14.41 -5.51 -9.76
N LEU A 173 -15.26 -4.73 -9.08
CA LEU A 173 -14.82 -3.69 -8.17
C LEU A 173 -15.01 -4.15 -6.72
N TRP A 174 -13.91 -4.20 -5.98
CA TRP A 174 -13.93 -4.26 -4.52
C TRP A 174 -13.53 -2.91 -3.97
N ARG A 175 -14.36 -2.35 -3.08
CA ARG A 175 -14.20 -0.96 -2.65
C ARG A 175 -14.36 -0.84 -1.15
N MET A 176 -13.38 -0.18 -0.52
CA MET A 176 -13.50 0.38 0.82
C MET A 176 -13.67 1.89 0.67
N ALA A 177 -14.89 2.38 0.86
CA ALA A 177 -15.23 3.80 0.76
C ALA A 177 -16.49 4.04 1.61
N PRO A 178 -16.34 4.18 2.95
CA PRO A 178 -17.46 4.56 3.79
C PRO A 178 -17.90 6.00 3.49
N ASP A 179 -19.16 6.31 3.76
CA ASP A 179 -19.73 7.64 3.54
C ASP A 179 -19.19 8.71 4.51
N ASP A 180 -18.55 8.29 5.62
CA ASP A 180 -17.93 9.17 6.62
C ASP A 180 -16.48 8.74 6.89
N ILE A 181 -15.56 9.73 6.87
CA ILE A 181 -14.16 9.55 7.23
C ILE A 181 -13.97 9.12 8.69
N ASN A 182 -14.96 9.35 9.56
CA ASN A 182 -14.96 8.93 10.95
C ASN A 182 -15.53 7.52 11.16
N ALA A 183 -15.89 6.79 10.09
CA ALA A 183 -16.40 5.44 10.19
C ALA A 183 -15.45 4.54 11.00
N GLN A 184 -16.04 3.67 11.81
CA GLN A 184 -15.33 2.70 12.62
C GLN A 184 -16.03 1.36 12.58
N ASN A 185 -15.25 0.28 12.70
CA ASN A 185 -15.81 -1.04 13.00
C ASN A 185 -15.44 -1.38 14.44
N VAL A 186 -16.45 -1.32 15.32
CA VAL A 186 -16.33 -1.67 16.73
C VAL A 186 -17.40 -2.70 17.04
N ILE A 187 -17.01 -3.79 17.69
CA ILE A 187 -17.94 -4.85 18.03
C ILE A 187 -19.09 -4.33 18.92
N GLY A 188 -20.32 -4.68 18.55
CA GLY A 188 -21.53 -4.22 19.24
C GLY A 188 -21.97 -2.78 18.93
N GLN A 189 -21.36 -2.13 17.92
CA GLN A 189 -21.73 -0.79 17.43
C GLN A 189 -22.07 -0.79 15.93
N GLU A 190 -22.43 -1.95 15.38
CA GLU A 190 -22.90 -2.10 13.99
C GLU A 190 -24.33 -1.56 13.80
#